data_AF-A0A0R3RYP5-F1
#
_entry.id   AF-A0A0R3RYP5-F1
#
_cell.length_a   1.000
_cell.length_b   1.000
_cell.length_c   1.000
_cell.angle_alpha   90.00
_cell.angle_beta   90.00
_cell.angle_gamma   90.00
#
_symmetry.space_group_name_H-M   'P 1'
#
loop_
_entity.id
_entity.type
_entity.pdbx_description
1 polymer ?
#
loop_
_entity_poly.entity_id
_entity_poly.type
_entity_poly.pdbx_seq_one_letter_code
_entity_poly.pdbx_strand_id
1 'polypeptide(L)'
;MQSALLRISSLTRMMHVPFHMRALVRTGEYEYHDVASESEIVYVNFILRDRTIKKVRGKVGDNVMYLAHRYRIDIEGACEASCACSTCHVY
;
A
#
# COMPACT_ATOMS: atom_id res chain seq x y z
N MET A 1 -23.77 49.20 37.32
CA MET A 1 -24.34 49.48 35.99
C MET A 1 -23.93 48.35 35.07
N GLN A 2 -24.92 47.53 34.70
CA GLN A 2 -24.79 46.37 33.81
C GLN A 2 -24.74 46.84 32.35
N SER A 3 -23.84 46.27 31.56
CA SER A 3 -23.93 46.09 30.10
C SER A 3 -22.59 45.56 29.59
N ALA A 4 -22.47 44.57 28.72
CA ALA A 4 -23.44 43.65 28.14
C ALA A 4 -22.68 42.36 27.79
N LEU A 5 -23.28 41.23 28.11
CA LEU A 5 -22.95 39.92 27.58
C LEU A 5 -23.14 39.94 26.05
N LEU A 6 -22.10 39.58 25.30
CA LEU A 6 -22.28 39.00 23.97
C LEU A 6 -21.93 37.51 24.07
N ARG A 7 -22.96 36.72 24.38
CA ARG A 7 -22.97 35.28 24.14
C ARG A 7 -22.89 35.05 22.64
N ILE A 8 -21.71 34.71 22.13
CA ILE A 8 -21.61 34.08 20.81
C ILE A 8 -21.74 32.57 21.04
N SER A 9 -22.98 32.14 21.19
CA SER A 9 -23.38 30.75 21.03
C SER A 9 -23.33 30.42 19.54
N SER A 10 -22.19 29.92 19.06
CA SER A 10 -22.19 29.06 17.89
C SER A 10 -21.05 28.07 18.03
N LEU A 11 -21.37 26.97 18.71
CA LEU A 11 -20.78 25.66 18.45
C LEU A 11 -21.06 25.30 16.99
N THR A 12 -20.38 25.95 16.05
CA THR A 12 -20.11 25.29 14.77
C THR A 12 -18.99 24.34 15.11
N ARG A 13 -19.40 23.17 15.60
CA ARG A 13 -18.60 21.98 15.85
C ARG A 13 -17.64 21.86 14.67
N MET A 14 -16.41 22.38 14.84
CA MET A 14 -15.29 21.92 14.06
C MET A 14 -15.41 20.42 14.20
N MET A 15 -15.74 19.76 13.10
CA MET A 15 -15.60 18.33 13.02
C MET A 15 -14.09 18.13 13.16
N HIS A 16 -13.60 18.19 14.40
CA HIS A 16 -12.60 17.28 14.89
C HIS A 16 -13.23 15.94 14.60
N VAL A 17 -13.09 15.50 13.34
CA VAL A 17 -12.92 14.10 13.07
C VAL A 17 -11.89 13.73 14.11
N PRO A 18 -12.23 12.95 15.14
CA PRO A 18 -11.19 12.42 15.99
C PRO A 18 -10.17 11.87 15.00
N PHE A 19 -8.88 12.12 15.24
CA PHE A 19 -7.79 11.55 14.47
C PHE A 19 -7.85 10.04 14.73
N HIS A 20 -8.92 9.42 14.25
CA HIS A 20 -9.42 8.13 14.63
C HIS A 20 -8.70 7.22 13.68
N MET A 21 -7.45 6.95 14.08
CA MET A 21 -6.92 5.61 13.97
C MET A 21 -6.98 5.02 12.56
N ARG A 22 -6.55 5.78 11.54
CA ARG A 22 -5.94 5.17 10.34
C ARG A 22 -4.51 4.68 10.60
N ALA A 23 -4.09 4.64 11.86
CA ALA A 23 -2.80 4.13 12.31
C ALA A 23 -2.61 2.61 12.12
N LEU A 24 -3.61 1.89 11.58
CA LEU A 24 -3.55 0.43 11.42
C LEU A 24 -3.79 -0.03 9.97
N VAL A 25 -3.35 0.73 8.97
CA VAL A 25 -3.15 0.17 7.63
C VAL A 25 -1.64 0.13 7.43
N ARG A 26 -1.02 -1.01 7.80
CA ARG A 26 0.42 -1.21 7.63
C ARG A 26 0.69 -1.43 6.14
N THR A 27 1.11 -0.38 5.45
CA THR A 27 1.45 -0.41 4.02
C THR A 27 2.48 -1.51 3.77
N GLY A 28 2.14 -2.48 2.94
CA GLY A 28 3.06 -3.57 2.54
C GLY A 28 2.99 -4.87 3.34
N GLU A 29 2.27 -4.95 4.48
CA GLU A 29 2.20 -6.22 5.23
C GLU A 29 1.48 -7.33 4.48
N TYR A 30 0.40 -6.99 3.76
CA TYR A 30 -0.36 -7.93 2.95
C TYR A 30 0.51 -8.71 1.95
N GLU A 31 1.55 -8.06 1.43
CA GLU A 31 2.40 -8.56 0.34
C GLU A 31 3.29 -9.74 0.74
N TYR A 32 3.58 -9.87 2.03
CA TYR A 32 4.40 -10.96 2.56
C TYR A 32 3.60 -12.11 3.16
N HIS A 33 2.28 -12.10 3.01
CA HIS A 33 1.44 -13.23 3.41
C HIS A 33 1.59 -14.39 2.43
N ASP A 34 1.78 -15.59 2.98
CA ASP A 34 1.75 -16.82 2.21
C ASP A 34 0.36 -17.08 1.63
N VAL A 35 0.33 -17.85 0.55
CA VAL A 35 -0.92 -18.20 -0.13
C VAL A 35 -1.71 -19.16 0.75
N ALA A 36 -2.98 -18.86 1.00
CA ALA A 36 -3.81 -19.63 1.93
C ALA A 36 -4.30 -20.95 1.32
N SER A 37 -4.53 -20.98 0.00
CA SER A 37 -5.07 -22.14 -0.72
C SER A 37 -4.45 -22.30 -2.11
N GLU A 38 -4.33 -23.54 -2.60
CA GLU A 38 -3.76 -23.79 -3.94
C GLU A 38 -4.58 -23.13 -5.06
N SER A 39 -5.89 -22.96 -4.85
CA SER A 39 -6.80 -22.29 -5.79
C SER A 39 -6.54 -20.79 -5.97
N GLU A 40 -5.82 -20.15 -5.07
CA GLU A 40 -5.50 -18.71 -5.15
C GLU A 40 -4.17 -18.43 -5.87
N ILE A 41 -3.42 -19.48 -6.20
CA ILE A 41 -2.10 -19.33 -6.77
C ILE A 41 -2.20 -18.89 -8.22
N VAL A 42 -1.50 -17.80 -8.50
CA VAL A 42 -1.20 -17.37 -9.85
C VAL A 42 0.30 -17.47 -10.08
N TYR A 43 0.68 -17.78 -11.31
CA TYR A 43 2.08 -17.80 -11.70
C TYR A 43 2.43 -16.50 -12.42
N VAL A 44 3.45 -15.82 -11.92
CA VAL A 44 4.02 -14.62 -12.54
C VAL A 44 5.37 -15.01 -13.16
N ASN A 45 5.53 -14.72 -14.46
CA ASN A 45 6.77 -14.96 -15.19
C ASN A 45 7.55 -13.66 -15.29
N PHE A 46 8.67 -13.56 -14.58
CA PHE A 46 9.59 -12.44 -14.74
C PHE A 46 10.57 -12.74 -15.87
N ILE A 47 10.58 -11.90 -16.90
CA ILE A 47 11.60 -11.93 -17.95
C ILE A 47 12.78 -11.11 -17.42
N LEU A 48 13.88 -11.80 -17.12
CA LEU A 48 15.09 -11.17 -16.57
C LEU A 48 15.91 -10.48 -17.67
N ARG A 49 16.91 -9.69 -17.27
CA ARG A 49 17.78 -8.94 -18.20
C ARG A 49 18.53 -9.83 -19.19
N ASP A 50 18.85 -11.05 -18.78
CA ASP A 50 19.48 -12.08 -19.63
C ASP A 50 18.48 -12.84 -20.52
N ARG A 51 17.21 -12.41 -20.54
CA ARG A 51 16.08 -13.03 -21.24
C ARG A 51 15.64 -14.39 -20.70
N THR A 52 16.21 -14.85 -19.59
CA THR A 52 15.69 -16.03 -18.91
C THR A 52 14.37 -15.71 -18.22
N ILE A 53 13.55 -16.74 -18.01
CA ILE A 53 12.25 -16.60 -17.35
C ILE A 53 12.36 -17.20 -15.96
N LYS A 54 12.07 -16.38 -14.94
CA LYS A 54 11.89 -16.85 -13.58
C LYS A 54 10.39 -16.88 -13.26
N LYS A 55 9.84 -18.09 -13.22
CA LYS A 55 8.44 -18.36 -12.86
C LYS A 55 8.32 -18.38 -11.33
N VAL A 56 7.45 -17.55 -10.77
CA VAL A 56 7.22 -17.47 -9.31
C VAL A 56 5.75 -17.67 -8.98
N ARG A 57 5.48 -18.11 -7.74
CA ARG A 57 4.12 -18.25 -7.19
C ARG A 57 3.73 -16.96 -6.48
N GLY A 58 2.63 -16.35 -6.87
CA GLY A 58 1.95 -15.27 -6.14
C GLY A 58 0.50 -15.64 -5.85
N LYS A 59 -0.23 -14.73 -5.20
CA LYS A 59 -1.69 -14.81 -5.02
C LYS A 59 -2.39 -13.65 -5.69
N VAL A 60 -3.68 -13.84 -5.98
CA VAL A 60 -4.53 -12.74 -6.45
C VAL A 60 -4.50 -11.61 -5.43
N GLY A 61 -4.26 -10.38 -5.92
CA GLY A 61 -4.13 -9.19 -5.11
C GLY A 61 -2.70 -8.85 -4.65
N ASP A 62 -1.71 -9.73 -4.85
CA ASP A 62 -0.30 -9.38 -4.62
C ASP A 62 0.11 -8.21 -5.51
N ASN A 63 0.89 -7.29 -4.94
CA ASN A 63 1.61 -6.27 -5.67
C ASN A 63 2.84 -6.88 -6.35
N VAL A 64 2.94 -6.74 -7.67
CA VAL A 64 4.00 -7.34 -8.49
C VAL A 64 5.40 -6.88 -8.07
N MET A 65 5.57 -5.62 -7.63
CA MET A 65 6.86 -5.10 -7.19
C MET A 65 7.32 -5.76 -5.89
N TYR A 66 6.45 -5.88 -4.89
CA TYR A 66 6.79 -6.59 -3.65
C TYR A 66 7.00 -8.10 -3.87
N LEU A 67 6.22 -8.71 -4.77
CA LEU A 67 6.43 -10.10 -5.17
C LEU A 67 7.82 -10.31 -5.80
N ALA A 68 8.24 -9.39 -6.67
CA ALA A 68 9.57 -9.40 -7.27
C ALA A 68 10.67 -9.31 -6.19
N HIS A 69 10.54 -8.41 -5.21
CA HIS A 69 11.46 -8.30 -4.07
C HIS A 69 11.53 -9.59 -3.25
N ARG A 70 10.37 -10.19 -2.91
CA ARG A 70 10.27 -11.46 -2.16
C ARG A 70 11.06 -12.58 -2.83
N TYR A 71 11.01 -12.67 -4.15
CA TYR A 71 11.72 -13.68 -4.93
C TYR A 71 13.12 -13.26 -5.40
N ARG A 72 13.64 -12.13 -4.89
CA ARG A 72 14.96 -11.57 -5.24
C ARG A 72 15.12 -11.35 -6.74
N ILE A 73 14.08 -10.83 -7.38
CA ILE A 73 14.15 -10.28 -8.74
C ILE A 73 14.74 -8.87 -8.62
N ASP A 74 15.69 -8.54 -9.49
CA ASP A 74 16.35 -7.24 -9.51
C ASP A 74 15.40 -6.16 -10.07
N ILE A 75 14.64 -5.53 -9.16
CA ILE A 75 13.77 -4.40 -9.45
C ILE A 75 13.82 -3.40 -8.29
N GLU A 76 13.81 -2.11 -8.61
CA GLU A 76 13.75 -1.06 -7.61
C GLU A 76 12.30 -0.80 -7.15
N GLY A 77 12.14 -0.09 -6.04
CA GLY A 77 10.85 0.24 -5.46
C GLY A 77 10.95 1.38 -4.46
N ALA A 78 11.63 2.47 -4.84
CA ALA A 78 12.05 3.52 -3.91
C ALA A 78 10.90 4.18 -3.14
N CYS A 79 9.71 4.25 -3.74
CA CYS A 79 8.52 4.83 -3.14
C CYS A 79 7.57 3.80 -2.52
N GLU A 80 8.00 2.54 -2.32
CA GLU A 80 7.22 1.55 -1.56
C GLU A 80 5.80 1.31 -2.12
N ALA A 81 5.66 1.37 -3.46
CA ALA A 81 4.40 1.31 -4.20
C ALA A 81 3.42 2.48 -3.95
N SER A 82 3.89 3.64 -3.48
CA SER A 82 3.05 4.82 -3.23
C SER A 82 2.73 5.67 -4.47
N CYS A 83 3.10 5.21 -5.68
CA CYS A 83 2.96 5.96 -6.93
C CYS A 83 3.66 7.35 -6.93
N ALA A 84 4.71 7.52 -6.13
CA ALA A 84 5.53 8.73 -6.10
C ALA A 84 6.80 8.65 -6.98
N CYS A 85 7.02 7.49 -7.61
CA CYS A 85 8.19 7.17 -8.39
C CYS A 85 7.81 6.24 -9.56
N SER A 86 8.76 6.00 -10.47
CA SER A 86 8.61 5.07 -11.60
C SER A 86 9.70 4.00 -11.65
N THR A 87 10.47 3.83 -10.57
CA THR A 87 11.61 2.90 -10.51
C THR A 87 11.19 1.43 -10.57
N CYS A 88 9.92 1.13 -10.29
CA CYS A 88 9.34 -0.22 -10.38
C CYS A 88 8.67 -0.50 -11.74
N HIS A 89 8.85 0.38 -12.73
CA HIS A 89 8.25 0.20 -14.05
C HIS A 89 8.78 -1.06 -14.75
N VAL A 90 7.88 -1.81 -15.37
CA VAL A 90 8.14 -3.04 -16.15
C VAL A 90 7.32 -3.00 -17.44
N TYR A 91 7.78 -3.70 -18.49
CA TYR A 91 7.08 -3.86 -19.76
C TYR A 91 6.21 -5.12 -19.78
#